data_AF-A0A439CMD1-F1
#
_entry.id   AF-A0A439CMD1-F1
#
_cell.length_a   1.000
_cell.length_b   1.000
_cell.length_c   1.000
_cell.angle_alpha   90.00
_cell.angle_beta   90.00
_cell.angle_gamma   90.00
#
_symmetry.space_group_name_H-M   'P 1'
#
loop_
_entity.id
_entity.type
_entity.pdbx_description
1 polymer ?
#
loop_
_entity_poly.entity_id
_entity_poly.type
_entity_poly.pdbx_seq_one_letter_code
_entity_poly.pdbx_strand_id
1 'polypeptide(L)'
;MAGAKSLVVKSIKSPADVEIVEKDIPQAIPGTVVVQVLAAAIGTSHGYLISHEVPGFTFPVPSVYGSNAVGRVVSVGSDAVAIKAGQLVAVDPF
;
A
#
# COMPACT_ATOMS: atom_id res chain seq x y z
N MET A 1 -7.81 -15.56 11.43
CA MET A 1 -6.76 -14.54 11.33
C MET A 1 -7.42 -13.29 10.78
N ALA A 2 -7.28 -12.13 11.43
CA ALA A 2 -7.97 -10.92 10.97
C ALA A 2 -7.26 -10.38 9.72
N GLY A 3 -7.99 -10.19 8.62
CA GLY A 3 -7.47 -9.57 7.39
C GLY A 3 -7.16 -8.09 7.58
N ALA A 4 -6.34 -7.53 6.70
CA ALA A 4 -6.07 -6.10 6.62
C ALA A 4 -7.06 -5.42 5.66
N LYS A 5 -7.65 -4.30 6.11
CA LYS A 5 -8.50 -3.46 5.26
C LYS A 5 -7.64 -2.72 4.25
N SER A 6 -8.01 -2.80 2.98
CA SER A 6 -7.29 -2.18 1.86
C SER A 6 -8.26 -1.38 1.00
N LEU A 7 -7.87 -0.17 0.58
CA LEU A 7 -8.59 0.58 -0.43
C LEU A 7 -8.17 0.10 -1.82
N VAL A 8 -9.09 -0.49 -2.57
CA VAL A 8 -8.85 -1.04 -3.91
C VAL A 8 -9.52 -0.18 -4.96
N VAL A 9 -8.75 0.23 -5.97
CA VAL A 9 -9.26 0.82 -7.21
C VAL A 9 -9.75 -0.31 -8.11
N LYS A 10 -11.04 -0.34 -8.42
CA LYS A 10 -11.70 -1.42 -9.19
C LYS A 10 -11.60 -1.20 -10.68
N SER A 11 -11.72 0.05 -11.12
CA SER A 11 -11.58 0.49 -12.51
C SER A 11 -11.22 1.97 -12.55
N ILE A 12 -10.73 2.45 -13.69
CA ILE A 12 -10.44 3.87 -13.91
C ILE A 12 -11.70 4.53 -14.47
N LYS A 13 -12.43 5.28 -13.63
CA LYS A 13 -13.61 6.07 -14.02
C LYS A 13 -13.84 7.24 -13.06
N SER A 14 -14.65 8.20 -13.49
CA SER A 14 -15.06 9.35 -12.67
C SER A 14 -16.55 9.25 -12.31
N PRO A 15 -16.94 9.33 -11.02
CA PRO A 15 -16.07 9.45 -9.84
C PRO A 15 -15.25 8.16 -9.57
N ALA A 16 -14.17 8.28 -8.78
CA ALA A 16 -13.25 7.19 -8.47
C ALA A 16 -13.97 5.89 -8.05
N ASP A 17 -13.65 4.78 -8.70
CA ASP A 17 -14.22 3.47 -8.40
C ASP A 17 -13.39 2.75 -7.34
N VAL A 18 -13.66 3.05 -6.07
CA VAL A 18 -12.90 2.50 -4.94
C VAL A 18 -13.76 1.71 -3.97
N GLU A 19 -13.18 0.66 -3.41
CA GLU A 19 -13.82 -0.23 -2.45
C GLU A 19 -12.86 -0.56 -1.30
N ILE A 20 -13.38 -0.61 -0.07
CA ILE A 20 -12.63 -1.17 1.06
C ILE A 20 -12.87 -2.67 1.09
N VAL A 21 -11.80 -3.44 0.92
CA VAL A 21 -11.83 -4.91 0.96
C VAL A 21 -10.92 -5.43 2.07
N GLU A 22 -11.27 -6.56 2.66
CA GLU A 22 -10.36 -7.31 3.51
C GLU A 22 -9.44 -8.18 2.66
N LYS A 23 -8.13 -8.16 2.99
CA LYS A 23 -7.10 -8.97 2.34
C LYS A 23 -6.25 -9.66 3.38
N ASP A 24 -5.63 -10.77 3.00
CA ASP A 24 -4.65 -11.43 3.86
C ASP A 24 -3.46 -10.52 4.14
N ILE A 25 -2.93 -10.59 5.36
CA ILE A 25 -1.70 -9.89 5.73
C ILE A 25 -0.55 -10.61 5.01
N PRO A 26 0.30 -9.89 4.24
CA PRO A 26 1.41 -10.53 3.55
C PRO A 26 2.42 -11.11 4.54
N GLN A 27 3.13 -12.16 4.11
CA GLN A 27 4.24 -12.73 4.85
C GLN A 27 5.54 -12.03 4.44
N ALA A 28 6.37 -11.65 5.42
CA ALA A 28 7.70 -11.16 5.15
C ALA A 28 8.57 -12.29 4.56
N ILE A 29 9.23 -11.99 3.44
CA ILE A 29 10.19 -12.85 2.75
C ILE A 29 11.57 -12.19 2.83
N PRO A 30 12.66 -12.89 2.46
CA PRO A 30 13.98 -12.25 2.43
C PRO A 30 13.96 -10.93 1.63
N GLY A 31 14.61 -9.89 2.16
CA GLY A 31 14.66 -8.56 1.58
C GLY A 31 13.41 -7.70 1.79
N THR A 32 12.40 -8.17 2.53
CA THR A 32 11.16 -7.42 2.77
C THR A 32 10.81 -7.29 4.26
N VAL A 33 9.93 -6.34 4.54
CA VAL A 33 9.31 -6.14 5.85
C VAL A 33 7.83 -5.93 5.69
N VAL A 34 7.03 -6.39 6.65
CA VAL A 34 5.59 -6.15 6.68
C VAL A 34 5.31 -5.03 7.66
N VAL A 35 4.60 -4.00 7.20
CA VAL A 35 4.33 -2.79 7.97
C VAL A 35 2.83 -2.67 8.21
N GLN A 36 2.43 -2.51 9.47
CA GLN A 36 1.11 -2.03 9.83
C GLN A 36 1.07 -0.53 9.59
N VAL A 37 0.34 -0.12 8.55
CA VAL A 37 0.17 1.29 8.19
C VAL A 37 -0.61 2.01 9.29
N LEU A 38 -0.05 3.11 9.80
CA LEU A 38 -0.71 4.03 10.73
C LEU A 38 -1.26 5.26 10.00
N ALA A 39 -0.55 5.71 8.96
CA ALA A 39 -0.98 6.80 8.09
C ALA A 39 -0.46 6.56 6.67
N ALA A 40 -1.28 6.89 5.67
CA ALA A 40 -0.90 6.94 4.26
C ALA A 40 -1.12 8.36 3.72
N ALA A 41 -0.18 8.85 2.91
CA ALA A 41 -0.28 10.18 2.34
C ALA A 41 -1.17 10.17 1.08
N ILE A 42 -2.08 11.13 0.97
CA ILE A 42 -2.86 11.37 -0.25
C ILE A 42 -2.34 12.66 -0.87
N GLY A 43 -1.53 12.52 -1.91
CA GLY A 43 -1.04 13.64 -2.72
C GLY A 43 -2.13 14.23 -3.62
N THR A 44 -1.93 15.47 -4.06
CA THR A 44 -2.90 16.27 -4.83
C THR A 44 -3.37 15.60 -6.13
N SER A 45 -2.54 14.77 -6.75
CA SER A 45 -2.86 14.07 -8.01
C SER A 45 -3.59 12.74 -7.83
N HIS A 46 -3.63 12.15 -6.62
CA HIS A 46 -4.10 10.77 -6.41
C HIS A 46 -5.52 10.57 -6.93
N GLY A 47 -6.44 11.48 -6.60
CA GLY A 47 -7.83 11.40 -7.05
C GLY A 47 -7.96 11.42 -8.57
N TYR A 48 -7.17 12.25 -9.26
CA TYR A 48 -7.17 12.31 -10.72
C TYR A 48 -6.63 11.02 -11.33
N LEU A 49 -5.50 10.52 -10.82
CA LEU A 49 -4.81 9.32 -11.34
C LEU A 49 -5.63 8.03 -11.21
N ILE A 50 -6.50 7.94 -10.21
CA ILE A 50 -7.39 6.76 -10.03
C ILE A 50 -8.75 6.92 -10.72
N SER A 51 -9.03 8.09 -11.30
CA SER A 51 -10.34 8.41 -11.90
C SER A 51 -10.30 8.67 -13.40
N HIS A 52 -9.11 8.91 -13.97
CA HIS A 52 -8.94 9.26 -15.38
C HIS A 52 -7.78 8.50 -15.99
N GLU A 53 -7.90 8.13 -17.27
CA GLU A 53 -6.77 7.61 -18.02
C GLU A 53 -5.72 8.71 -18.20
N VAL A 54 -4.46 8.37 -17.90
CA VAL A 54 -3.33 9.27 -18.06
C VAL A 54 -2.35 8.66 -19.06
N PRO A 55 -2.11 9.31 -20.21
CA PRO A 55 -1.16 8.79 -21.20
C PRO A 55 0.21 8.52 -20.58
N GLY A 56 0.72 7.30 -20.77
CA GLY A 56 2.01 6.87 -20.23
C GLY A 56 1.99 6.43 -18.76
N PHE A 57 0.84 6.47 -18.08
CA PHE A 57 0.68 5.96 -16.72
C PHE A 57 -0.47 4.96 -16.64
N THR A 58 -0.13 3.69 -16.46
CA THR A 58 -1.09 2.60 -16.26
C THR A 58 -0.69 1.76 -15.06
N PHE A 59 -1.68 1.21 -14.38
CA PHE A 59 -1.49 0.24 -13.31
C PHE A 59 -2.61 -0.82 -13.41
N PRO A 60 -2.38 -2.06 -12.95
CA PRO A 60 -3.39 -3.09 -13.03
C PRO A 60 -4.60 -2.72 -12.17
N VAL A 61 -5.80 -3.04 -12.67
CA VAL A 61 -7.05 -2.98 -11.89
C VAL A 61 -7.72 -4.36 -11.90
N PRO A 62 -8.24 -4.85 -10.75
CA PRO A 62 -8.30 -4.18 -9.45
C PRO A 62 -6.96 -4.19 -8.70
N SER A 63 -6.58 -3.07 -8.07
CA SER A 63 -5.33 -2.99 -7.28
C SER A 63 -5.42 -2.03 -6.08
N VAL A 64 -4.54 -2.20 -5.09
CA VAL A 64 -4.35 -1.25 -3.99
C VAL A 64 -3.49 -0.11 -4.50
N TYR A 65 -3.94 1.12 -4.31
CA TYR A 65 -3.24 2.32 -4.78
C TYR A 65 -2.60 3.09 -3.62
N GLY A 66 -1.45 3.71 -3.87
CA GLY A 66 -0.66 4.47 -2.89
C GLY A 66 0.64 3.75 -2.50
N SER A 67 1.70 4.54 -2.31
CA SER A 67 3.07 4.03 -2.11
C SER A 67 3.76 4.56 -0.85
N ASN A 68 3.23 5.62 -0.25
CA ASN A 68 3.86 6.31 0.88
C ASN A 68 3.07 6.06 2.16
N ALA A 69 3.77 5.63 3.21
CA ALA A 69 3.14 5.34 4.49
C ALA A 69 4.10 5.58 5.66
N VAL A 70 3.52 5.86 6.83
CA VAL A 70 4.20 5.72 8.11
C VAL A 70 3.52 4.59 8.86
N GLY A 71 4.31 3.70 9.45
CA GLY A 71 3.77 2.52 10.10
C GLY A 71 4.74 1.82 11.04
N ARG A 72 4.26 0.75 11.67
CA ARG A 72 5.07 -0.10 12.54
C ARG A 72 5.37 -1.43 11.88
N VAL A 73 6.61 -1.87 11.97
CA VAL A 73 7.02 -3.19 11.48
C VAL A 73 6.32 -4.27 12.28
N VAL A 74 5.66 -5.20 11.60
CA VAL A 74 4.98 -6.36 12.19
C VAL A 74 5.88 -7.60 12.12
N SER A 75 6.49 -7.82 10.96
CA SER A 75 7.43 -8.92 10.72
C SER A 75 8.50 -8.51 9.71
N VAL A 76 9.61 -9.23 9.72
CA VAL A 76 10.79 -8.98 8.88
C VAL A 76 11.23 -10.26 8.19
N GLY A 77 11.87 -10.13 7.03
CA GLY A 77 12.55 -11.23 6.36
C GLY A 77 13.65 -11.85 7.22
N SER A 78 14.01 -13.11 6.95
CA SER A 78 15.02 -13.85 7.72
C SER A 78 16.44 -13.25 7.62
N ASP A 79 16.68 -12.38 6.65
CA ASP A 79 17.94 -11.69 6.37
C ASP A 79 17.98 -10.26 6.93
N ALA A 80 16.94 -9.83 7.66
CA ALA A 80 16.90 -8.50 8.24
C ALA A 80 17.96 -8.34 9.35
N VAL A 81 18.92 -7.42 9.15
CA VAL A 81 20.00 -7.15 10.11
C VAL A 81 19.77 -5.91 10.98
N ALA A 82 19.05 -4.91 10.47
CA ALA A 82 18.88 -3.61 11.13
C ALA A 82 17.44 -3.34 11.59
N ILE A 83 16.45 -3.67 10.75
CA ILE A 83 15.03 -3.43 11.03
C ILE A 83 14.48 -4.53 11.93
N LYS A 84 13.68 -4.14 12.93
CA LYS A 84 13.08 -5.07 13.90
C LYS A 84 11.56 -4.87 14.01
N ALA A 85 10.86 -5.92 14.42
CA ALA A 85 9.44 -5.82 14.77
C ALA A 85 9.19 -4.73 15.82
N GLY A 86 8.09 -3.99 15.69
CA GLY A 86 7.68 -2.87 16.52
C GLY A 86 8.28 -1.51 16.13
N GLN A 87 9.35 -1.48 15.32
CA GLN A 87 10.01 -0.26 14.89
C GLN A 87 9.08 0.64 14.07
N LEU A 88 9.10 1.95 14.35
CA LEU A 88 8.40 2.95 13.55
C LEU A 88 9.24 3.26 12.31
N VAL A 89 8.62 3.17 11.13
CA VAL A 89 9.28 3.35 9.83
C VAL A 89 8.43 4.23 8.91
N ALA A 90 9.12 4.94 8.01
CA ALA A 90 8.52 5.52 6.82
C ALA A 90 8.78 4.59 5.63
N VAL A 91 7.77 4.38 4.80
CA VAL A 91 7.85 3.69 3.53
C VAL A 91 7.86 4.76 2.44
N ASP A 92 8.96 4.82 1.70
CA ASP A 92 9.14 5.73 0.57
C ASP A 92 9.54 4.91 -0.66
N PRO A 93 8.83 5.04 -1.81
CA PRO A 93 9.24 4.42 -3.06
C PRO A 93 10.46 5.10 -3.73
N PHE A 94 10.99 6.21 -3.20
CA PHE A 94 12.12 6.94 -3.79
C PHE A 94 13.23 7.26 -2.78
#